data_AF-A0A7V8V8V5-F1
#
_entry.id   AF-A0A7V8V8V5-F1
#
_cell.length_a   1.000
_cell.length_b   1.000
_cell.length_c   1.000
_cell.angle_alpha   90.00
_cell.angle_beta   90.00
_cell.angle_gamma   90.00
#
_symmetry.space_group_name_H-M   'P 1'
#
loop_
_entity.id
_entity.type
_entity.pdbx_description
1 polymer ?
#
loop_
_entity_poly.entity_id
_entity_poly.type
_entity_poly.pdbx_seq_one_letter_code
_entity_poly.pdbx_strand_id
1 'polypeptide(L)'
;MLPAKQFEILNRIAALHHRSLPTYLTYARPWVRIGSESKAGIIEDIAADHHDLVQRILRVLEADDRPVSLGDFPMAYTDLNDLSLDFILQELTRYERRLLKTLEEIVTWVDRDQPSYLLINMAIGLAVGHLENLAEANGDSPAMRT
;
A
#
# COMPACT_ATOMS: atom_id res chain seq x y z
N MET A 1 -11.21 -14.36 20.60
CA MET A 1 -11.21 -14.92 19.23
C MET A 1 -12.04 -14.01 18.33
N LEU A 2 -11.46 -13.55 17.23
CA LEU A 2 -12.11 -12.68 16.25
C LEU A 2 -13.17 -13.45 15.46
N PRO A 3 -14.30 -12.82 15.05
CA PRO A 3 -15.22 -13.42 14.10
C PRO A 3 -14.50 -13.84 12.81
N ALA A 4 -14.91 -14.96 12.20
CA ALA A 4 -14.27 -15.54 11.00
C ALA A 4 -14.02 -14.50 9.90
N LYS A 5 -15.09 -13.77 9.53
CA LYS A 5 -15.07 -12.72 8.53
C LYS A 5 -14.11 -11.56 8.88
N GLN A 6 -13.99 -11.19 10.15
CA GLN A 6 -13.05 -10.13 10.55
C GLN A 6 -11.60 -10.55 10.37
N PHE A 7 -11.26 -11.78 10.80
CA PHE A 7 -9.93 -12.33 10.62
C PHE A 7 -9.55 -12.41 9.14
N GLU A 8 -10.44 -12.92 8.30
CA GLU A 8 -10.21 -13.03 6.85
C GLU A 8 -9.97 -11.66 6.20
N ILE A 9 -10.77 -10.65 6.58
CA ILE A 9 -10.62 -9.29 6.08
C ILE A 9 -9.28 -8.68 6.52
N LEU A 10 -8.94 -8.78 7.79
CA LEU A 10 -7.67 -8.27 8.33
C LEU A 10 -6.47 -8.97 7.69
N ASN A 11 -6.49 -10.30 7.60
CA ASN A 11 -5.44 -11.07 6.94
C ASN A 11 -5.29 -10.66 5.46
N ARG A 12 -6.41 -10.44 4.75
CA ARG A 12 -6.39 -9.96 3.36
C ARG A 12 -5.75 -8.57 3.24
N ILE A 13 -6.09 -7.63 4.12
CA ILE A 13 -5.50 -6.29 4.10
C ILE A 13 -4.01 -6.35 4.41
N ALA A 14 -3.60 -7.15 5.41
CA ALA A 14 -2.19 -7.36 5.71
C ALA A 14 -1.44 -7.93 4.52
N ALA A 15 -2.00 -8.93 3.82
CA ALA A 15 -1.39 -9.50 2.62
C ALA A 15 -1.24 -8.47 1.48
N LEU A 16 -2.27 -7.65 1.22
CA LEU A 16 -2.24 -6.60 0.19
C LEU A 16 -1.10 -5.60 0.42
N HIS A 17 -0.85 -5.21 1.67
CA HIS A 17 0.20 -4.24 2.02
C HIS A 17 1.58 -4.89 2.17
N HIS A 18 1.66 -6.11 2.72
CA HIS A 18 2.93 -6.83 2.91
C HIS A 18 3.60 -7.22 1.59
N ARG A 19 2.80 -7.57 0.58
CA ARG A 19 3.26 -7.90 -0.77
C ARG A 19 2.93 -6.82 -1.78
N SER A 20 2.94 -5.57 -1.33
CA SER A 20 2.66 -4.42 -2.18
C SER A 20 3.80 -4.12 -3.15
N LEU A 21 3.49 -3.42 -4.24
CA LEU A 21 4.49 -2.88 -5.16
C LEU A 21 5.54 -2.00 -4.47
N PRO A 22 5.20 -1.01 -3.62
CA PRO A 22 6.20 -0.21 -2.92
C PRO A 22 7.10 -1.07 -2.03
N THR A 23 6.55 -2.07 -1.35
CA THR A 23 7.37 -3.03 -0.57
C THR A 23 8.32 -3.81 -1.47
N TYR A 24 7.88 -4.29 -2.63
CA TYR A 24 8.74 -4.97 -3.59
C TYR A 24 9.89 -4.08 -4.07
N LEU A 25 9.61 -2.80 -4.37
CA LEU A 25 10.59 -1.84 -4.85
C LEU A 25 11.68 -1.49 -3.82
N THR A 26 11.46 -1.77 -2.53
CA THR A 26 12.54 -1.69 -1.52
C THR A 26 13.63 -2.74 -1.75
N TYR A 27 13.29 -3.89 -2.34
CA TYR A 27 14.22 -4.96 -2.72
C TYR A 27 14.74 -4.76 -4.15
N ALA A 28 13.86 -4.39 -5.08
CA ALA A 28 14.17 -4.13 -6.48
C ALA A 28 14.29 -2.62 -6.72
N ARG A 29 15.28 -2.00 -6.08
CA ARG A 29 15.43 -0.54 -6.08
C ARG A 29 15.60 0.01 -7.50
N PRO A 30 14.77 0.98 -7.91
CA PRO A 30 14.90 1.58 -9.23
C PRO A 30 16.21 2.35 -9.36
N TRP A 31 16.69 2.50 -10.59
CA TRP A 31 17.81 3.40 -10.85
C TRP A 31 17.38 4.85 -10.64
N VAL A 32 18.11 5.57 -9.79
CA VAL A 32 17.84 6.96 -9.43
C VAL A 32 18.91 7.86 -10.02
N ARG A 33 18.49 8.80 -10.88
CA ARG A 33 19.38 9.85 -11.38
C ARG A 33 19.72 10.83 -10.24
N ILE A 34 20.95 11.32 -10.21
CA ILE A 34 21.37 12.40 -9.30
C ILE A 34 20.39 13.59 -9.40
N GLY A 35 19.96 14.09 -8.24
CA GLY A 35 18.98 15.16 -8.13
C GLY A 35 17.51 14.70 -8.16
N SER A 36 17.26 13.39 -8.18
CA SER A 36 15.91 12.79 -8.11
C SER A 36 15.70 11.93 -6.87
N GLU A 37 16.56 12.09 -5.85
CA GLU A 37 16.54 11.31 -4.61
C GLU A 37 15.26 11.54 -3.81
N SER A 38 14.74 12.77 -3.80
CA SER A 38 13.47 13.08 -3.12
C SER A 38 12.29 12.31 -3.72
N LYS A 39 12.25 12.16 -5.05
CA LYS A 39 11.23 11.36 -5.73
C LYS A 39 11.33 9.88 -5.39
N ALA A 40 12.55 9.35 -5.27
CA ALA A 40 12.77 7.97 -4.86
C ALA A 40 12.37 7.74 -3.39
N GLY A 41 12.54 8.74 -2.53
CA GLY A 41 12.13 8.70 -1.12
C GLY A 41 10.65 8.39 -0.92
N ILE A 42 9.78 8.83 -1.83
CA ILE A 42 8.34 8.56 -1.78
C ILE A 42 8.03 7.05 -1.78
N ILE A 43 8.82 6.25 -2.50
CA ILE A 43 8.64 4.80 -2.54
C ILE A 43 8.92 4.20 -1.15
N GLU A 44 9.98 4.66 -0.50
CA GLU A 44 10.38 4.20 0.83
C GLU A 44 9.36 4.65 1.89
N ASP A 45 8.85 5.88 1.80
CA ASP A 45 7.80 6.39 2.69
C ASP A 45 6.52 5.56 2.60
N ILE A 46 6.05 5.27 1.37
CA ILE A 46 4.87 4.42 1.15
C ILE A 46 5.11 2.99 1.66
N ALA A 47 6.29 2.42 1.39
CA ALA A 47 6.64 1.09 1.87
C ALA A 47 6.69 1.01 3.40
N ALA A 48 7.20 2.06 4.07
CA ALA A 48 7.21 2.16 5.51
C ALA A 48 5.80 2.24 6.09
N ASP A 49 4.91 3.05 5.51
CA ASP A 49 3.51 3.13 5.93
C ASP A 49 2.78 1.78 5.76
N HIS A 50 3.04 1.07 4.65
CA HIS A 50 2.49 -0.27 4.41
C HIS A 50 2.99 -1.26 5.46
N HIS A 51 4.28 -1.23 5.77
CA HIS A 51 4.87 -2.07 6.81
C HIS A 51 4.23 -1.80 8.18
N ASP A 52 4.12 -0.54 8.57
CA ASP A 52 3.54 -0.13 9.85
C ASP A 52 2.08 -0.55 10.00
N LEU A 53 1.29 -0.42 8.93
CA LEU A 53 -0.08 -0.90 8.91
C LEU A 53 -0.14 -2.43 9.05
N VAL A 54 0.72 -3.17 8.35
CA VAL A 54 0.82 -4.63 8.50
C VAL A 54 1.12 -4.99 9.95
N GLN A 55 2.10 -4.35 10.59
CA GLN A 55 2.43 -4.60 11.99
C GLN A 55 1.24 -4.33 12.93
N ARG A 56 0.47 -3.27 12.68
CA ARG A 56 -0.76 -2.97 13.45
C ARG A 56 -1.80 -4.07 13.29
N ILE A 57 -2.01 -4.56 12.07
CA ILE A 57 -2.96 -5.65 11.79
C ILE A 57 -2.49 -6.96 12.41
N LEU A 58 -1.21 -7.30 12.29
CA LEU A 58 -0.64 -8.53 12.85
C LEU A 58 -0.84 -8.59 14.37
N ARG A 59 -0.63 -7.48 15.10
CA ARG A 59 -0.92 -7.45 16.55
C ARG A 59 -2.37 -7.79 16.90
N VAL A 60 -3.32 -7.46 16.02
CA VAL A 60 -4.74 -7.82 16.22
C VAL A 60 -4.98 -9.29 15.88
N LEU A 61 -4.32 -9.80 14.84
CA LEU A 61 -4.43 -11.20 14.40
C LEU A 61 -3.70 -12.18 15.34
N GLU A 62 -2.57 -11.80 15.93
CA GLU A 62 -1.76 -12.62 16.85
C GLU A 62 -2.50 -12.97 18.15
N ALA A 63 -3.49 -12.16 18.53
CA ALA A 63 -4.39 -12.47 19.64
C ALA A 63 -5.38 -13.62 19.30
N ASP A 64 -5.30 -14.17 18.09
CA ASP A 64 -6.11 -15.25 17.56
C ASP A 64 -5.18 -16.40 17.11
N ASP A 65 -5.50 -17.64 17.49
CA ASP A 65 -4.62 -18.81 17.24
C ASP A 65 -4.61 -19.30 15.78
N ARG A 66 -5.32 -18.62 14.87
CA ARG A 66 -5.35 -18.99 13.45
C ARG A 66 -4.09 -18.53 12.72
N PRO A 67 -3.59 -19.33 11.76
CA PRO A 67 -2.41 -18.96 10.99
C PRO A 67 -2.69 -17.76 10.08
N VAL A 68 -1.77 -16.80 10.09
CA VAL A 68 -1.75 -15.65 9.18
C VAL A 68 -1.03 -16.04 7.88
N SER A 69 -1.57 -15.62 6.74
CA SER A 69 -0.99 -15.90 5.43
C SER A 69 -0.87 -14.62 4.61
N LEU A 70 0.36 -14.15 4.42
CA LEU A 70 0.66 -12.90 3.71
C LEU A 70 1.04 -13.10 2.24
N GLY A 71 1.21 -14.35 1.79
CA GLY A 71 1.51 -14.71 0.40
C GLY A 71 2.90 -14.28 -0.07
N ASP A 72 3.08 -14.29 -1.39
CA ASP A 72 4.31 -13.94 -2.10
C ASP A 72 4.11 -12.73 -3.02
N PHE A 73 5.21 -12.14 -3.48
CA PHE A 73 5.13 -11.05 -4.46
C PHE A 73 4.59 -11.57 -5.81
N PRO A 74 3.68 -10.84 -6.46
CA PRO A 74 3.25 -11.15 -7.82
C PRO A 74 4.42 -11.19 -8.81
N MET A 75 4.45 -12.23 -9.66
CA MET A 75 5.49 -12.35 -10.70
C MET A 75 5.55 -11.14 -11.64
N ALA A 76 4.41 -10.49 -11.92
CA ALA A 76 4.37 -9.30 -12.77
C ALA A 76 5.21 -8.12 -12.25
N TYR A 77 5.63 -8.11 -10.97
CA TYR A 77 6.52 -7.07 -10.46
C TYR A 77 7.94 -7.20 -11.01
N THR A 78 8.37 -8.37 -11.46
CA THR A 78 9.69 -8.54 -12.08
C THR A 78 9.82 -7.81 -13.40
N ASP A 79 8.69 -7.49 -14.06
CA ASP A 79 8.67 -6.72 -15.30
C ASP A 79 9.05 -5.24 -15.08
N LEU A 80 9.12 -4.80 -13.83
CA LEU A 80 9.47 -3.43 -13.45
C LEU A 80 10.96 -3.22 -13.21
N ASN A 81 11.76 -4.29 -13.33
CA ASN A 81 13.21 -4.21 -13.24
C ASN A 81 13.76 -3.38 -14.42
N ASP A 82 14.79 -2.59 -14.15
CA ASP A 82 15.49 -1.74 -15.13
C ASP A 82 14.66 -0.60 -15.77
N LEU A 83 13.47 -0.31 -15.25
CA LEU A 83 12.65 0.81 -15.71
C LEU A 83 13.05 2.14 -15.05
N SER A 84 12.71 3.24 -15.71
CA SER A 84 12.99 4.58 -15.18
C SER A 84 12.15 4.89 -13.94
N LEU A 85 12.68 5.72 -13.05
CA LEU A 85 11.97 6.15 -11.85
C LEU A 85 10.61 6.81 -12.18
N ASP A 86 10.56 7.67 -13.19
CA ASP A 86 9.29 8.34 -13.58
C ASP A 86 8.23 7.32 -14.07
N PHE A 87 8.64 6.28 -14.81
CA PHE A 87 7.71 5.21 -15.20
C PHE A 87 7.21 4.44 -13.98
N ILE A 88 8.12 4.12 -13.05
CA ILE A 88 7.79 3.39 -11.82
C ILE A 88 6.83 4.19 -10.94
N LEU A 89 6.99 5.51 -10.82
CA LEU A 89 6.05 6.36 -10.07
C LEU A 89 4.66 6.40 -10.70
N GLN A 90 4.54 6.29 -12.03
CA GLN A 90 3.25 6.15 -12.70
C GLN A 90 2.61 4.78 -12.42
N GLU A 91 3.39 3.70 -12.44
CA GLU A 91 2.88 2.38 -12.06
C GLU A 91 2.47 2.33 -10.58
N LEU A 92 3.23 2.97 -9.70
CA LEU A 92 2.90 3.09 -8.28
C LEU A 92 1.60 3.88 -8.09
N THR A 93 1.40 4.97 -8.84
CA THR A 93 0.12 5.71 -8.85
C THR A 93 -1.04 4.80 -9.27
N ARG A 94 -0.86 3.96 -10.30
CA ARG A 94 -1.91 3.01 -10.73
C ARG A 94 -2.16 1.93 -9.68
N TYR A 95 -1.11 1.44 -9.04
CA TYR A 95 -1.20 0.47 -7.96
C TYR A 95 -2.00 1.05 -6.78
N GLU A 96 -1.64 2.22 -6.28
CA GLU A 96 -2.32 2.86 -5.15
C GLU A 96 -3.79 3.16 -5.45
N ARG A 97 -4.13 3.58 -6.68
CA ARG A 97 -5.55 3.73 -7.08
C ARG A 97 -6.34 2.43 -7.02
N ARG A 98 -5.73 1.31 -7.44
CA ARG A 98 -6.37 -0.01 -7.37
C ARG A 98 -6.48 -0.50 -5.92
N LEU A 99 -5.46 -0.26 -5.11
CA LEU A 99 -5.46 -0.58 -3.68
C LEU A 99 -6.57 0.20 -2.97
N LEU A 100 -6.62 1.52 -3.14
CA LEU A 100 -7.67 2.39 -2.59
C LEU A 100 -9.06 1.88 -2.95
N LYS A 101 -9.33 1.65 -4.24
CA LYS A 101 -10.61 1.11 -4.69
C LYS A 101 -10.94 -0.23 -4.01
N THR A 102 -9.96 -1.12 -3.89
CA THR A 102 -10.15 -2.41 -3.21
C THR A 102 -10.50 -2.22 -1.73
N LEU A 103 -9.85 -1.28 -1.04
CA LEU A 103 -10.11 -0.99 0.37
C LEU A 103 -11.48 -0.35 0.57
N GLU A 104 -11.87 0.59 -0.30
CA GLU A 104 -13.21 1.19 -0.33
C GLU A 104 -14.29 0.14 -0.55
N GLU A 105 -14.08 -0.81 -1.47
CA GLU A 105 -15.02 -1.92 -1.67
C GLU A 105 -15.11 -2.81 -0.42
N ILE A 106 -13.99 -3.15 0.21
CA ILE A 106 -13.97 -3.97 1.44
C ILE A 106 -14.72 -3.27 2.58
N VAL A 107 -14.48 -1.97 2.80
CA VAL A 107 -15.04 -1.25 3.95
C VAL A 107 -16.57 -1.19 3.92
N THR A 108 -17.18 -1.22 2.72
CA THR A 108 -18.65 -1.23 2.58
C THR A 108 -19.33 -2.43 3.24
N TRP A 109 -18.60 -3.53 3.46
CA TRP A 109 -19.13 -4.77 4.02
C TRP A 109 -18.72 -5.01 5.48
N VAL A 110 -18.07 -4.03 6.10
CA VAL A 110 -17.54 -4.10 7.47
C VAL A 110 -18.35 -3.21 8.39
N ASP A 111 -18.73 -3.78 9.53
CA ASP A 111 -19.48 -3.08 10.55
C ASP A 111 -18.58 -2.06 11.28
N ARG A 112 -19.12 -0.86 11.54
CA ARG A 112 -18.36 0.31 12.01
C ARG A 112 -17.78 0.13 13.41
N ASP A 113 -18.43 -0.72 14.21
CA ASP A 113 -18.02 -0.98 15.59
C ASP A 113 -16.88 -2.00 15.70
N GLN A 114 -16.45 -2.58 14.57
CA GLN A 114 -15.43 -3.62 14.55
C GLN A 114 -14.01 -3.03 14.46
N PRO A 115 -13.00 -3.63 15.11
CA PRO A 115 -11.60 -3.20 15.00
C PRO A 115 -11.08 -3.15 13.55
N SER A 116 -11.59 -4.05 12.70
CA SER A 116 -11.28 -4.07 11.27
C SER A 116 -11.69 -2.79 10.55
N TYR A 117 -12.81 -2.15 10.94
CA TYR A 117 -13.27 -0.91 10.32
C TYR A 117 -12.24 0.21 10.49
N LEU A 118 -11.69 0.39 11.69
CA LEU A 118 -10.69 1.42 11.97
C LEU A 118 -9.41 1.20 11.16
N LEU A 119 -8.92 -0.05 11.09
CA LEU A 119 -7.71 -0.38 10.34
C LEU A 119 -7.90 -0.23 8.82
N ILE A 120 -9.08 -0.55 8.28
CA ILE A 120 -9.38 -0.31 6.86
C ILE A 120 -9.44 1.18 6.56
N ASN A 121 -10.09 1.99 7.39
CA ASN A 121 -10.17 3.43 7.15
C ASN A 121 -8.79 4.11 7.28
N MET A 122 -7.93 3.61 8.18
CA MET A 122 -6.53 4.02 8.23
C MET A 122 -5.81 3.70 6.91
N ALA A 123 -5.97 2.49 6.37
CA ALA A 123 -5.40 2.10 5.08
C ALA A 123 -5.90 2.98 3.93
N ILE A 124 -7.19 3.30 3.90
CA ILE A 124 -7.79 4.23 2.92
C ILE A 124 -7.15 5.61 3.02
N GLY A 125 -7.04 6.16 4.24
CA GLY A 125 -6.43 7.47 4.46
C GLY A 125 -4.96 7.53 4.02
N LEU A 126 -4.19 6.49 4.32
CA LEU A 126 -2.81 6.35 3.86
C LEU A 126 -2.75 6.34 2.32
N ALA A 127 -3.52 5.48 1.67
CA ALA A 127 -3.54 5.39 0.20
C ALA A 127 -3.94 6.72 -0.47
N VAL A 128 -4.86 7.48 0.11
CA VAL A 128 -5.20 8.83 -0.36
C VAL A 128 -4.00 9.77 -0.25
N GLY A 129 -3.33 9.83 0.91
CA GLY A 129 -2.14 10.66 1.09
C GLY A 129 -0.98 10.24 0.18
N HIS A 130 -0.81 8.94 -0.08
CA HIS A 130 0.18 8.43 -1.03
C HIS A 130 -0.09 8.91 -2.45
N LEU A 131 -1.36 8.89 -2.88
CA LEU A 131 -1.76 9.40 -4.19
C LEU A 131 -1.54 10.91 -4.34
N GLU A 132 -1.72 11.68 -3.27
CA GLU A 132 -1.41 13.12 -3.25
C GLU A 132 0.09 13.35 -3.42
N ASN A 133 0.93 12.67 -2.62
CA ASN A 133 2.39 12.76 -2.72
C ASN A 133 2.91 12.34 -4.11
N LEU A 134 2.35 11.27 -4.67
CA LEU A 134 2.71 10.80 -6.01
C LEU A 134 2.30 11.79 -7.11
N ALA A 135 1.13 12.42 -6.99
CA ALA A 135 0.69 13.45 -7.93
C ALA A 135 1.64 14.66 -7.93
N GLU A 136 2.06 15.12 -6.74
CA GLU A 136 3.06 16.18 -6.61
C GLU A 136 4.39 15.81 -7.27
N ALA A 137 4.88 14.59 -7.04
CA ALA A 137 6.15 14.10 -7.59
C ALA A 137 6.14 13.93 -9.12
N ASN A 138 4.98 13.62 -9.69
CA ASN A 138 4.75 13.54 -11.13
C ASN A 138 4.54 14.91 -11.78
N GLY A 139 4.41 15.98 -10.99
CA GLY A 139 4.12 17.33 -11.50
C GLY A 139 2.65 17.54 -11.88
N ASP A 140 1.75 16.65 -11.44
CA ASP A 140 0.30 16.70 -11.71
C ASP A 140 -0.46 17.59 -10.70
N SER A 141 0.26 18.44 -9.95
CA SER A 141 -0.37 19.30 -8.94
C SER A 141 -1.33 20.31 -9.61
N PRO A 142 -2.59 20.45 -9.13
CA PRO A 142 -3.59 21.33 -9.73
C PRO A 142 -3.20 22.82 -9.72
N ALA A 143 -2.11 23.20 -9.06
CA ALA A 143 -1.57 24.55 -8.98
C ALA A 143 -0.82 25.04 -10.24
N MET A 144 -0.55 24.18 -11.25
CA MET A 144 0.29 24.54 -12.41
C MET A 144 -0.44 24.62 -13.75
N ARG A 145 -1.74 24.93 -13.73
CA ARG A 145 -2.48 25.36 -14.93
C ARG A 145 -2.77 26.87 -14.85
N THR A 146 -1.77 27.68 -15.20
CA THR A 146 -1.93 29.11 -15.54
C THR A 146 -1.96 29.30 -17.03
#